data_AF-A0A3A6JAW6-F1
#
_entry.id   AF-A0A3A6JAW6-F1
#
_cell.length_a   1.000
_cell.length_b   1.000
_cell.length_c   1.000
_cell.angle_alpha   90.00
_cell.angle_beta   90.00
_cell.angle_gamma   90.00
#
_symmetry.space_group_name_H-M   'P 1'
#
loop_
_entity.id
_entity.type
_entity.pdbx_description
1 polymer ?
#
loop_
_entity_poly.entity_id
_entity_poly.type
_entity_poly.pdbx_seq_one_letter_code
_entity_poly.pdbx_strand_id
1 'polypeptide(L)'
;MGKILIYVADCNAKELVSAKREKREPIILPRFSCHITRHTFCSRLCENDVNVKVIQSIMGHKDIKTTLDIYAEVSDARKQESLLKLNNTGMLI
;
A
#
# COMPACT_ATOMS: atom_id res chain seq x y z
N MET A 1 14.51 6.19 -7.25
CA MET A 1 13.13 5.89 -7.73
C MET A 1 12.99 5.76 -9.25
N GLY A 2 13.91 6.23 -10.09
CA GLY A 2 13.74 6.20 -11.57
C GLY A 2 13.74 4.82 -12.24
N LYS A 3 14.51 3.84 -11.73
CA LYS A 3 14.67 2.52 -12.40
C LYS A 3 13.43 1.64 -12.42
N ILE A 4 12.54 1.78 -11.44
CA ILE A 4 11.36 0.91 -11.31
C ILE A 4 10.21 1.36 -12.22
N LEU A 5 10.07 2.68 -12.40
CA LEU A 5 9.10 3.23 -13.35
C LEU A 5 9.44 2.87 -14.81
N ILE A 6 10.73 2.73 -15.12
CA ILE A 6 11.21 2.26 -16.43
C ILE A 6 10.76 0.82 -16.69
N TYR A 7 10.86 -0.06 -15.68
CA TYR A 7 10.52 -1.47 -15.85
C TYR A 7 9.03 -1.70 -16.18
N VAL A 8 8.13 -0.95 -15.53
CA VAL A 8 6.69 -1.00 -15.83
C VAL A 8 6.41 -0.49 -17.25
N ALA A 9 7.09 0.58 -17.66
CA ALA A 9 6.96 1.11 -19.03
C ALA A 9 7.43 0.10 -20.08
N ASP A 10 8.57 -0.57 -19.85
CA ASP A 10 9.11 -1.58 -20.75
C ASP A 10 8.20 -2.82 -20.84
N CYS A 11 7.64 -3.27 -19.71
CA CYS A 11 6.67 -4.36 -19.70
C CYS A 11 5.39 -4.00 -20.46
N ASN A 12 4.84 -2.80 -20.24
CA ASN A 12 3.66 -2.32 -20.95
C ASN A 12 3.92 -2.15 -22.46
N ALA A 13 5.11 -1.69 -22.85
CA ALA A 13 5.51 -1.58 -24.24
C ALA A 13 5.58 -2.95 -24.93
N LYS A 14 6.14 -3.97 -24.27
CA LYS A 14 6.17 -5.35 -24.78
C LYS A 14 4.77 -5.95 -24.89
N GLU A 15 3.92 -5.70 -23.90
CA GLU A 15 2.55 -6.18 -23.88
C GLU A 15 1.71 -5.60 -25.02
N LEU A 16 1.88 -4.31 -25.33
CA LEU A 16 1.22 -3.67 -26.47
C LEU A 16 1.57 -4.32 -27.80
N VAL A 17 2.81 -4.78 -27.97
CA VAL A 17 3.25 -5.48 -29.19
C VAL A 17 2.67 -6.89 -29.24
N SER A 18 2.72 -7.64 -28.14
CA SER A 18 2.18 -9.01 -28.05
C SER A 18 0.67 -9.03 -28.27
N ALA A 19 -0.08 -8.13 -27.62
CA ALA A 19 -1.52 -8.03 -27.73
C ALA A 19 -1.99 -7.72 -29.16
N LYS A 20 -1.27 -6.82 -29.87
CA LYS A 20 -1.52 -6.54 -31.30
C LYS A 20 -1.29 -7.77 -32.19
N ARG A 21 -0.23 -8.54 -31.92
CA ARG A 21 0.05 -9.79 -32.65
C ARG A 21 -1.03 -10.85 -32.42
N GLU A 22 -1.55 -10.92 -31.20
CA GLU A 22 -2.56 -11.90 -30.76
C GLU A 22 -4.01 -11.43 -31.00
N LYS A 23 -4.22 -10.23 -31.58
CA LYS A 23 -5.54 -9.60 -31.81
C LYS A 23 -6.41 -9.57 -30.56
N ARG A 24 -5.80 -9.32 -29.40
CA ARG A 24 -6.48 -9.15 -28.11
C ARG A 24 -6.24 -7.76 -27.55
N GLU A 25 -7.06 -7.37 -26.58
CA GLU A 25 -6.83 -6.14 -25.83
C GLU A 25 -5.57 -6.27 -24.94
N PRO A 26 -4.74 -5.21 -24.84
CA PRO A 26 -3.53 -5.21 -24.04
C PRO A 26 -3.82 -5.06 -22.55
N ILE A 27 -3.11 -5.82 -21.71
CA ILE A 27 -3.22 -5.74 -20.25
C ILE A 27 -2.18 -4.78 -19.71
N ILE A 28 -2.56 -3.54 -19.47
CA ILE A 28 -1.64 -2.50 -19.02
C ILE A 28 -1.46 -2.56 -17.50
N LEU A 29 -0.21 -2.69 -17.07
CA LEU A 29 0.13 -2.59 -15.66
C LEU A 29 0.06 -1.11 -15.21
N PRO A 30 -0.63 -0.82 -14.09
CA PRO A 30 -0.62 0.51 -13.52
C PRO A 30 0.78 0.88 -13.05
N ARG A 31 1.05 2.17 -12.85
CA ARG A 31 2.32 2.61 -12.27
C ARG A 31 2.43 2.14 -10.83
N PHE A 32 3.27 1.14 -10.58
CA PHE A 32 3.65 0.72 -9.24
C PHE A 32 5.16 0.78 -9.06
N SER A 33 5.60 0.94 -7.81
CA SER A 33 7.02 0.95 -7.46
C SER A 33 7.28 0.11 -6.21
N CYS A 34 8.54 -0.28 -5.98
CA CYS A 34 8.91 -1.00 -4.75
C CYS A 34 8.64 -0.18 -3.47
N HIS A 35 8.52 1.14 -3.60
CA HIS A 35 8.15 2.00 -2.47
C HIS A 35 6.66 1.85 -2.17
N ILE A 36 5.81 1.78 -3.19
CA ILE A 36 4.36 1.55 -3.03
C ILE A 36 4.12 0.19 -2.37
N THR A 37 4.78 -0.88 -2.82
CA THR A 37 4.62 -2.21 -2.20
C THR A 37 5.11 -2.22 -0.75
N ARG A 38 6.20 -1.51 -0.44
CA ARG A 38 6.71 -1.33 0.92
C ARG A 38 5.72 -0.57 1.81
N HIS A 39 5.07 0.48 1.29
CA HIS A 39 4.01 1.20 2.00
C HIS A 39 2.79 0.30 2.23
N THR A 40 2.29 -0.40 1.22
CA THR A 40 1.16 -1.33 1.35
C THR A 40 1.45 -2.43 2.36
N PHE A 41 2.67 -2.96 2.40
CA PHE A 41 3.08 -3.95 3.39
C PHE A 41 3.07 -3.38 4.82
N CYS A 42 3.58 -2.16 5.02
CA CYS A 42 3.51 -1.46 6.30
C CYS A 42 2.07 -1.25 6.76
N SER A 43 1.21 -0.70 5.88
CA SER A 43 -0.20 -0.45 6.19
C SER A 43 -0.93 -1.73 6.63
N ARG A 44 -0.71 -2.85 5.93
CA ARG A 44 -1.28 -4.15 6.31
C ARG A 44 -0.79 -4.66 7.67
N LEU A 45 0.48 -4.46 8.01
CA LEU A 45 0.99 -4.83 9.33
C LEU A 45 0.35 -3.97 10.43
N CYS A 46 0.18 -2.67 10.17
CA CYS A 46 -0.53 -1.76 11.08
C CYS A 46 -2.01 -2.16 11.27
N GLU A 47 -2.68 -2.57 10.19
CA GLU A 47 -4.05 -3.11 10.25
C GLU A 47 -4.16 -4.40 11.09
N ASN A 48 -3.08 -5.17 11.22
CA ASN A 48 -3.09 -6.40 12.03
C ASN A 48 -2.66 -6.16 13.50
N ASP A 49 -2.63 -4.90 13.96
CA ASP A 49 -2.25 -4.52 15.33
C ASP A 49 -0.84 -5.02 15.73
N VAL A 50 0.03 -5.18 14.73
CA VAL A 50 1.42 -5.57 14.96
C VAL A 50 2.15 -4.40 15.63
N ASN A 51 2.85 -4.68 16.72
CA ASN A 51 3.62 -3.67 17.45
C ASN A 51 4.57 -2.89 16.52
N VAL A 52 4.54 -1.57 16.59
CA VAL A 52 5.34 -0.67 15.73
C VAL A 52 6.83 -0.97 15.74
N LYS A 53 7.40 -1.46 16.85
CA LYS A 53 8.81 -1.88 16.94
C LYS A 53 9.10 -3.15 16.13
N VAL A 54 8.13 -4.07 16.08
CA VAL A 54 8.22 -5.28 15.25
C VAL A 54 8.13 -4.91 13.78
N ILE A 55 7.18 -4.02 13.41
CA ILE A 55 7.08 -3.48 12.05
C ILE A 55 8.39 -2.79 11.64
N GLN A 56 8.95 -1.95 12.51
CA GLN A 56 10.23 -1.28 12.27
C GLN A 56 11.38 -2.27 12.03
N SER A 57 11.45 -3.35 12.83
CA SER A 57 12.45 -4.40 12.67
C SER A 57 12.30 -5.16 11.34
N ILE A 58 11.07 -5.51 10.96
CA ILE A 58 10.77 -6.19 9.69
C ILE A 58 11.09 -5.28 8.49
N MET A 59 10.76 -3.99 8.59
CA MET A 59 11.05 -3.04 7.52
C MET A 59 12.54 -2.68 7.46
N GLY A 60 13.29 -2.77 8.55
CA GLY A 60 14.71 -2.39 8.57
C GLY A 60 14.92 -0.88 8.42
N HIS A 61 13.97 -0.06 8.86
CA HIS A 61 14.11 1.39 8.86
C HIS A 61 15.07 1.84 9.98
N LYS A 62 16.14 2.53 9.61
CA LYS A 62 17.05 3.19 10.58
C LYS A 62 16.36 4.37 11.28
N ASP A 63 15.42 5.03 10.60
CA ASP A 63 14.62 6.14 11.14
C ASP A 63 13.15 5.70 11.31
N ILE A 64 12.59 5.92 12.49
CA ILE A 64 11.23 5.52 12.84
C ILE A 64 10.17 6.45 12.26
N LYS A 65 10.53 7.67 11.85
CA LYS A 65 9.57 8.69 11.40
C LYS A 65 8.64 8.20 10.30
N THR A 66 9.18 7.56 9.26
CA THR A 66 8.37 7.04 8.14
C THR A 66 7.40 5.93 8.57
N THR A 67 7.76 5.12 9.56
CA THR A 67 6.87 4.09 10.12
C THR A 67 5.79 4.74 10.99
N LEU A 68 6.15 5.80 11.73
CA LEU A 68 5.24 6.50 12.63
C LEU A 68 4.17 7.30 11.87
N ASP A 69 4.54 7.95 10.76
CA ASP A 69 3.60 8.72 9.93
C ASP A 69 2.50 7.81 9.35
N ILE A 70 2.87 6.63 8.85
CA ILE A 70 1.91 5.62 8.34
C ILE A 70 1.05 5.06 9.49
N TYR A 71 1.66 4.82 10.65
CA TYR A 71 0.93 4.32 11.81
C TYR A 71 -0.12 5.32 12.32
N ALA A 72 0.23 6.63 12.35
CA ALA A 72 -0.68 7.69 12.78
C ALA A 72 -1.92 7.76 11.88
N GLU A 73 -1.73 7.74 10.56
CA GLU A 73 -2.82 7.76 9.58
C GLU A 73 -3.76 6.54 9.73
N VAL A 74 -3.19 5.34 9.85
CA VAL A 74 -3.99 4.11 10.04
C VAL A 74 -4.72 4.11 11.39
N SER A 75 -4.08 4.61 12.45
CA SER A 75 -4.70 4.70 13.77
C SER A 75 -5.89 5.66 13.78
N ASP A 76 -5.77 6.81 13.10
CA ASP A 76 -6.85 7.80 13.03
C ASP A 76 -8.05 7.31 12.20
N ALA A 77 -7.79 6.63 11.07
CA ALA A 77 -8.84 5.96 10.30
C ALA A 77 -9.59 4.91 11.15
N ARG A 78 -8.86 4.14 11.96
CA ARG A 78 -9.44 3.15 12.89
C ARG A 78 -10.24 3.76 14.02
N LYS A 79 -9.80 4.90 14.58
CA LYS A 79 -10.59 5.64 15.58
C LYS A 79 -11.92 6.06 14.97
N GLN A 80 -11.91 6.64 13.78
CA GLN A 80 -13.15 7.03 13.10
C GLN A 80 -14.05 5.82 12.82
N GLU A 81 -13.50 4.70 12.32
CA GLU A 81 -14.26 3.47 12.09
C GLU A 81 -14.87 2.92 13.39
N SER A 82 -14.10 2.92 14.48
CA SER A 82 -14.57 2.44 15.79
C SER A 82 -15.69 3.33 16.34
N LEU A 83 -15.55 4.65 16.23
CA LEU A 83 -16.58 5.61 16.65
C LEU A 83 -17.87 5.45 15.84
N LEU A 84 -17.75 5.22 14.52
CA LEU A 84 -18.89 4.95 13.65
C LEU A 84 -19.58 3.63 14.02
N LYS A 85 -18.82 2.57 14.31
CA LYS A 85 -19.37 1.29 14.80
C LYS A 85 -20.10 1.45 16.13
N LEU A 86 -19.54 2.20 17.08
CA LEU A 86 -20.18 2.46 18.37
C LEU A 86 -21.47 3.28 18.22
N ASN A 87 -21.48 4.28 17.36
CA ASN A 87 -22.66 5.10 17.06
C ASN A 87 -23.77 4.26 16.40
N ASN A 88 -23.42 3.38 15.46
CA ASN A 88 -24.38 2.53 14.76
C ASN A 88 -24.92 1.37 15.62
N THR A 89 -24.22 1.01 16.70
CA THR A 89 -24.65 -0.03 17.65
C THR A 89 -25.55 0.53 18.76
N GLY A 90 -25.84 1.84 18.75
CA GLY A 90 -26.70 2.47 19.76
C GLY A 90 -26.09 2.55 21.15
N MET A 91 -24.75 2.48 21.26
CA MET A 91 -24.03 2.55 22.53
C MET A 91 -23.73 4.00 22.98
N LEU A 92 -23.97 4.97 22.10
CA LEU A 92 -23.96 6.40 22.37
C LEU A 92 -25.39 6.94 22.25
N ILE A 93 -26.15 6.78 23.35
CA ILE A 93 -27.36 7.56 23.66
C ILE A 93 -27.10 8.32 24.95
#